data_AF-A0A383EBT5-F1
#
_entry.id   AF-A0A383EBT5-F1
#
_cell.length_a   1.000
_cell.length_b   1.000
_cell.length_c   1.000
_cell.angle_alpha   90.00
_cell.angle_beta   90.00
_cell.angle_gamma   90.00
#
_symmetry.space_group_name_H-M   'P 1'
#
loop_
_entity.id
_entity.type
_entity.pdbx_description
1 polymer ?
#
loop_
_entity_poly.entity_id
_entity_poly.type
_entity_poly.pdbx_seq_one_letter_code
_entity_poly.pdbx_strand_id
1 'polypeptide(L)' 'MKFKKIKVFLIAILFANFTFFVNAKSVPESFADLAEKLIPSVVNISTTQTVITNINPFPFEFPPGSPFEDMFKEF' A
#
# COMPACT_ATOMS: atom_id res chain seq x y z
N MET A 1 39.62 49.10 -7.84
CA MET A 1 39.37 47.84 -8.59
C MET A 1 39.77 46.56 -7.84
N LYS A 2 40.89 46.55 -7.08
CA LYS A 2 41.39 45.36 -6.35
C LYS A 2 40.46 44.85 -5.23
N PHE A 3 39.86 45.74 -4.42
CA PHE A 3 38.93 45.37 -3.34
C PHE A 3 37.64 44.69 -3.83
N LYS A 4 37.11 45.09 -4.99
CA LYS A 4 35.92 44.46 -5.59
C LYS A 4 36.22 43.03 -6.04
N LYS A 5 37.43 42.79 -6.58
CA LYS A 5 37.90 41.44 -6.96
C LYS A 5 38.08 40.54 -5.74
N ILE A 6 38.60 41.07 -4.64
CA ILE A 6 38.74 40.34 -3.36
C ILE A 6 37.38 39.95 -2.77
N LYS A 7 36.39 40.86 -2.76
CA LYS A 7 35.02 40.53 -2.31
C LYS A 7 34.39 39.43 -3.16
N VAL A 8 34.51 39.53 -4.49
CA VAL A 8 34.00 38.50 -5.42
C VAL A 8 34.70 37.16 -5.19
N PHE A 9 36.01 37.16 -4.93
CA PHE A 9 36.77 35.96 -4.62
C PHE A 9 36.32 35.29 -3.31
N LEU A 10 36.08 36.07 -2.26
CA LEU A 10 35.56 35.56 -0.99
C LEU A 10 34.15 34.98 -1.12
N ILE A 11 33.29 35.65 -1.89
CA ILE A 11 31.95 35.14 -2.20
C ILE A 11 32.04 33.82 -2.97
N ALA A 12 32.91 33.74 -3.98
CA ALA A 12 33.11 32.51 -4.75
C ALA A 12 33.58 31.34 -3.88
N ILE A 13 34.51 31.59 -2.94
CA ILE A 13 34.94 30.59 -1.96
C ILE A 13 33.78 30.15 -1.07
N LEU A 14 32.96 31.07 -0.57
CA LEU A 14 31.81 30.74 0.26
C LEU A 14 30.81 29.85 -0.49
N PHE A 15 30.49 30.19 -1.75
CA PHE A 15 29.60 29.37 -2.59
C PHE A 15 30.20 28.01 -2.95
N ALA A 16 31.52 27.93 -3.19
CA ALA A 16 32.20 26.67 -3.45
C ALA A 16 32.18 25.70 -2.25
N ASN A 17 32.11 26.23 -1.02
CA ASN A 17 32.04 25.40 0.18
C ASN A 17 30.62 24.93 0.53
N PHE A 18 29.58 25.41 -0.17
CA PHE A 18 28.18 25.08 0.13
C PHE A 18 27.86 23.60 -0.16
N THR A 19 28.57 22.96 -1.09
CA THR A 19 28.30 21.58 -1.53
C THR A 19 28.83 20.51 -0.56
N PHE A 20 29.71 20.86 0.39
CA PHE A 20 30.32 19.89 1.32
C PHE A 20 29.44 19.52 2.52
N PHE A 21 28.26 20.14 2.68
CA PHE A 21 27.33 19.85 3.78
C PHE A 21 26.28 18.78 3.45
N VAL A 22 26.50 17.96 2.42
CA VAL A 22 25.60 16.84 2.10
C VAL A 22 25.81 15.71 3.11
N ASN A 23 24.81 15.47 3.95
CA ASN A 23 24.75 14.35 4.89
C ASN A 23 23.81 13.26 4.34
N ALA A 24 24.31 12.45 3.40
CA ALA A 24 23.58 11.29 2.90
C ALA A 24 23.79 10.10 3.87
N LYS A 25 22.72 9.65 4.53
CA LYS A 25 22.78 8.43 5.34
C LYS A 25 22.62 7.21 4.42
N SER A 26 23.52 6.24 4.55
CA SER A 26 23.36 4.95 3.88
C SER A 26 22.13 4.22 4.42
N VAL A 27 21.57 3.31 3.61
CA VAL A 27 20.53 2.40 4.09
C VAL A 27 21.12 1.56 5.23
N PRO A 28 20.36 1.28 6.31
CA PRO A 28 20.80 0.35 7.34
C PRO A 28 21.11 -1.03 6.76
N GLU A 29 22.09 -1.73 7.34
CA GLU A 29 22.41 -3.09 6.91
C GLU A 29 21.26 -4.08 7.18
N SER A 30 20.42 -3.80 8.19
CA SER A 30 19.28 -4.65 8.55
C SER A 30 18.23 -3.88 9.36
N PHE A 31 17.01 -4.44 9.39
CA PHE A 31 15.91 -4.02 10.25
C PHE A 31 15.63 -5.03 11.38
N ALA A 32 16.58 -5.90 11.72
CA ALA A 32 16.43 -6.98 12.70
C ALA A 32 15.87 -6.50 14.05
N ASP A 33 16.41 -5.41 14.62
CA ASP A 33 15.94 -4.87 15.90
C ASP A 33 14.50 -4.36 15.85
N LEU A 34 14.06 -3.85 14.69
CA LEU A 34 12.69 -3.41 14.48
C LEU A 34 11.77 -4.61 14.28
N ALA A 35 12.21 -5.63 13.54
CA ALA A 35 11.48 -6.87 13.37
C ALA A 35 11.25 -7.54 14.73
N GLU A 36 12.28 -7.69 15.56
CA GLU A 36 12.17 -8.30 16.89
C GLU A 36 11.12 -7.60 17.77
N LYS A 37 11.11 -6.27 17.79
CA LYS A 37 10.11 -5.47 18.53
C LYS A 37 8.69 -5.62 18.01
N LEU A 38 8.54 -5.87 16.71
CA LEU A 38 7.24 -5.91 16.03
C LEU A 38 6.69 -7.32 15.85
N ILE A 39 7.47 -8.37 16.13
CA ILE A 39 7.01 -9.78 16.11
C ILE A 39 5.68 -9.96 16.86
N PRO A 40 5.48 -9.42 18.08
CA PRO A 40 4.23 -9.62 18.81
C PRO A 40 3.00 -8.99 18.14
N SER A 41 3.19 -8.05 17.21
CA SER A 41 2.11 -7.42 16.45
C SER A 41 1.66 -8.22 15.23
N VAL A 42 2.37 -9.29 14.88
CA VAL A 42 2.05 -10.11 13.71
C VAL A 42 1.05 -11.20 14.13
N VAL A 43 -0.18 -11.08 13.62
CA VAL A 43 -1.24 -12.07 13.82
C VAL A 43 -1.66 -12.68 12.50
N ASN A 44 -2.09 -13.94 12.52
CA ASN A 44 -2.62 -14.61 11.34
C ASN A 44 -4.14 -14.39 11.28
N ILE A 45 -4.64 -13.85 10.18
CA ILE A 45 -6.07 -13.54 10.00
C ILE A 45 -6.57 -14.34 8.81
N SER A 46 -7.59 -15.16 9.04
CA SER A 46 -8.30 -15.92 8.00
C SER A 46 -9.79 -15.71 8.17
N THR A 47 -10.46 -15.29 7.11
CA THR A 47 -11.91 -15.06 7.12
C THR A 47 -12.57 -16.01 6.13
N THR A 48 -13.74 -16.53 6.50
CA THR A 48 -14.60 -17.32 5.63
C THR A 48 -15.90 -16.58 5.41
N GLN A 49 -16.34 -16.47 4.16
CA GLN A 49 -17.64 -15.90 3.82
C GLN A 49 -18.62 -17.04 3.50
N THR A 50 -19.67 -17.16 4.30
CA THR A 50 -20.80 -18.04 3.97
C THR A 50 -21.79 -17.27 3.10
N VAL A 51 -21.89 -17.61 1.82
CA VAL A 51 -22.92 -17.07 0.93
C VAL A 51 -24.15 -17.96 1.03
N ILE A 52 -25.23 -17.45 1.62
CA ILE A 52 -26.55 -18.12 1.59
C ILE A 52 -27.27 -17.59 0.35
N THR A 53 -27.32 -18.38 -0.72
CA THR A 53 -28.19 -18.11 -1.88
C THR A 53 -29.63 -18.48 -1.49
N ASN A 54 -30.31 -17.58 -0.76
CA ASN A 54 -31.77 -17.63 -0.61
C ASN A 54 -32.40 -16.71 -1.67
N ILE A 55 -32.14 -17.04 -2.93
CA ILE A 55 -32.75 -16.36 -4.06
C ILE A 55 -33.28 -17.52 -4.89
N ASN A 56 -34.60 -17.68 -4.93
CA ASN A 56 -35.19 -18.41 -6.05
C ASN A 56 -34.56 -17.79 -7.31
N PRO A 57 -33.79 -18.56 -8.12
CA PRO A 57 -33.11 -18.01 -9.30
C PRO A 57 -34.11 -17.39 -10.29
N PHE A 58 -35.39 -17.67 -10.12
CA PHE A 58 -36.49 -17.03 -10.83
C PHE A 58 -37.10 -15.89 -10.00
N PRO A 59 -37.21 -14.67 -10.55
CA PRO A 59 -37.96 -13.57 -9.93
C PRO A 59 -39.50 -13.79 -10.00
N PHE A 60 -39.95 -15.01 -10.31
CA PHE A 60 -41.34 -15.40 -10.50
C PHE A 60 -41.55 -16.86 -10.08
N GLU A 61 -42.79 -17.23 -9.78
CA GLU A 61 -43.23 -18.61 -9.58
C GLU A 61 -43.77 -19.18 -10.90
N PHE A 62 -43.46 -20.44 -11.19
CA PHE A 62 -44.00 -21.09 -12.39
C PHE A 62 -45.52 -21.29 -12.25
N PRO A 63 -46.31 -21.08 -13.32
CA PRO A 63 -47.74 -21.39 -13.30
C PRO A 63 -47.98 -22.89 -13.04
N PRO A 64 -49.09 -23.27 -12.35
CA PRO A 64 -49.39 -24.66 -12.03
C PRO A 64 -49.49 -25.56 -13.27
N GLY A 65 -48.71 -26.64 -13.31
CA GLY A 65 -48.69 -27.58 -14.44
C GLY A 65 -47.77 -27.16 -15.59
N SER A 66 -46.92 -26.16 -15.35
CA SER A 66 -45.85 -25.78 -16.28
C SER A 66 -44.86 -26.94 -16.45
N PRO A 67 -44.45 -27.29 -17.69
CA PRO A 67 -43.43 -28.32 -17.93
C PRO A 67 -42.06 -27.95 -17.32
N PHE A 68 -41.86 -26.70 -16.90
CA PHE A 68 -40.64 -26.23 -16.24
C PHE A 68 -40.73 -26.27 -14.70
N GLU A 69 -41.92 -26.38 -14.10
CA GLU A 69 -42.11 -26.39 -12.64
C GLU A 69 -41.34 -27.54 -11.98
N ASP A 70 -41.44 -28.75 -12.54
CA ASP A 70 -40.77 -29.94 -12.03
C ASP A 70 -39.25 -29.97 -12.30
N MET A 71 -38.79 -29.25 -13.33
CA MET A 71 -37.37 -29.23 -13.71
C MET A 71 -36.49 -28.39 -12.76
N PHE A 72 -37.08 -27.42 -12.07
CA PHE A 72 -36.35 -26.43 -11.27
C PHE A 72 -36.69 -26.46 -9.77
N LYS A 73 -37.50 -27.42 -9.32
CA LYS A 73 -37.93 -27.54 -7.92
C LYS A 73 -36.81 -27.89 -6.93
N GLU A 74 -35.72 -28.47 -7.41
CA GLU A 74 -34.58 -28.96 -6.61
C GLU A 74 -33.33 -28.05 -6.68
N PHE A 75 -33.40 -26.95 -7.44
CA PHE A 75 -32.32 -25.97 -7.61
C PHE A 75 -32.60 -24.71 -6.78
#